data_AF-A0A924XCK4-F1
#
_entry.id   AF-A0A924XCK4-F1
#
_cell.length_a   1.000
_cell.length_b   1.000
_cell.length_c   1.000
_cell.angle_alpha   90.00
_cell.angle_beta   90.00
_cell.angle_gamma   90.00
#
_symmetry.space_group_name_H-M   'P 1'
#
loop_
_entity.id
_entity.type
_entity.pdbx_description
1 polymer ?
#
loop_
_entity_poly.entity_id
_entity_poly.type
_entity_poly.pdbx_seq_one_letter_code
_entity_poly.pdbx_strand_id
1 'polypeptide(L)' 'MNLVVVGHAACDVIVRKNDAPATPVLGGSATYIGLAAATLCAHVNVVTVAPKD' A
#
# COMPACT_ATOMS: atom_id res chain seq x y z
N MET A 1 -19.61 -1.57 6.37
CA MET A 1 -18.70 -2.58 6.97
C MET A 1 -17.40 -1.88 7.35
N ASN A 2 -16.83 -2.22 8.50
CA ASN A 2 -15.54 -1.70 8.94
C ASN A 2 -14.48 -2.79 8.76
N LEU A 3 -13.37 -2.48 8.09
CA LEU A 3 -12.25 -3.40 7.88
C LEU A 3 -11.00 -2.86 8.58
N VAL A 4 -10.30 -3.73 9.30
CA VAL A 4 -8.99 -3.42 9.86
C VAL A 4 -7.97 -4.35 9.21
N VAL A 5 -6.93 -3.77 8.61
CA VAL A 5 -5.84 -4.51 7.94
C VAL A 5 -4.56 -4.27 8.73
N VAL A 6 -3.95 -5.33 9.25
CA VAL A 6 -2.68 -5.27 9.99
C VAL A 6 -1.58 -5.88 9.15
N GLY A 7 -0.53 -5.12 8.88
CA GLY A 7 0.62 -5.63 8.13
C GLY A 7 1.64 -4.57 7.79
N HIS A 8 2.71 -4.96 7.10
CA HIS A 8 3.83 -4.07 6.80
C HIS A 8 3.50 -3.16 5.61
N ALA A 9 3.74 -1.86 5.76
CA ALA A 9 3.80 -0.90 4.66
C ALA A 9 5.20 -0.97 4.07
N ALA A 10 5.29 -0.91 2.75
CA ALA A 10 6.56 -0.92 2.04
C ALA A 10 6.64 0.25 1.07
N CYS A 11 7.86 0.52 0.58
CA CYS A 11 8.08 1.36 -0.58
C CYS A 11 8.44 0.42 -1.73
N ASP A 12 7.49 0.18 -2.63
CA ASP A 12 7.74 -0.67 -3.80
C ASP A 12 8.35 0.19 -4.90
N VAL A 13 9.40 -0.33 -5.54
CA VAL A 13 10.07 0.36 -6.66
C VAL A 13 9.66 -0.32 -7.96
N ILE A 14 8.84 0.36 -8.75
CA ILE A 14 8.37 -0.19 -10.03
C ILE A 14 9.41 0.08 -11.09
N VAL A 15 10.03 -1.01 -11.59
CA VAL A 15 10.94 -0.99 -12.73
C VAL A 15 10.16 -1.41 -13.97
N ARG A 16 9.91 -0.46 -14.89
CA ARG A 16 9.26 -0.79 -16.17
C ARG A 16 10.32 -1.20 -17.19
N LYS A 17 9.95 -2.09 -18.10
CA LYS A 17 10.78 -2.45 -19.26
C LYS A 17 11.02 -1.19 -20.13
N ASN A 18 12.21 -1.09 -20.74
CA ASN A 18 12.70 0.00 -21.62
C ASN A 18 13.29 1.23 -20.91
N ASP A 19 14.17 1.04 -19.92
CA ASP A 19 14.93 2.13 -19.25
C ASP A 19 14.06 3.26 -18.67
N ALA A 20 12.78 2.99 -18.44
CA ALA A 20 11.91 3.96 -17.80
C ALA A 20 12.38 4.20 -16.35
N PRO A 21 12.29 5.44 -15.85
CA PRO A 21 12.72 5.75 -14.50
C PRO A 21 12.00 4.87 -13.47
N ALA A 22 12.76 4.38 -12.50
CA ALA A 22 12.22 3.63 -11.37
C ALA A 22 11.30 4.55 -10.55
N THR A 23 10.03 4.16 -10.42
CA THR A 23 9.04 4.97 -9.70
C THR A 23 8.75 4.36 -8.33
N PRO A 24 9.05 5.06 -7.21
CA PRO A 24 8.64 4.61 -5.89
C PRO A 24 7.12 4.75 -5.74
N VAL A 25 6.48 3.74 -5.18
CA VAL A 25 5.05 3.74 -4.85
C VAL A 25 4.83 3.20 -3.45
N LEU A 26 3.74 3.64 -2.81
CA LEU A 26 3.29 3.02 -1.57
C LEU A 26 2.95 1.55 -1.84
N GLY A 27 3.65 0.66 -1.14
CA GLY A 27 3.62 -0.77 -1.32
C GLY A 27 3.23 -1.53 -0.06
N GLY A 28 3.38 -2.84 -0.13
CA GLY A 28 2.98 -3.77 0.92
C GLY A 28 1.53 -4.24 0.75
N SER A 29 1.33 -5.54 0.96
CA SER A 29 0.03 -6.19 0.75
C SER A 29 -1.08 -5.56 1.60
N ALA A 30 -0.78 -5.16 2.83
CA ALA A 30 -1.72 -4.49 3.72
C ALA A 30 -2.21 -3.14 3.15
N THR A 31 -1.31 -2.36 2.57
CA THR A 31 -1.62 -1.09 1.92
C THR A 31 -2.52 -1.28 0.70
N TYR A 32 -2.20 -2.25 -0.17
CA TYR A 32 -3.02 -2.55 -1.34
C TYR A 32 -4.40 -3.09 -0.99
N ILE A 33 -4.51 -4.02 -0.03
CA ILE A 33 -5.80 -4.53 0.46
C ILE A 33 -6.62 -3.39 1.04
N GLY A 34 -5.99 -2.52 1.84
CA GLY A 34 -6.67 -1.40 2.45
C GLY A 34 -7.22 -0.41 1.42
N LEU A 35 -6.42 -0.08 0.41
CA LEU A 35 -6.82 0.80 -0.69
C LEU A 35 -7.95 0.20 -1.53
N ALA A 36 -7.85 -1.09 -1.88
CA ALA A 36 -8.89 -1.80 -2.63
C ALA A 36 -10.21 -1.93 -1.85
N ALA A 37 -10.14 -2.09 -0.53
CA ALA A 37 -11.34 -2.12 0.31
C ALA A 37 -11.98 -0.71 0.43
N ALA A 38 -11.15 0.35 0.46
CA ALA A 38 -11.64 1.73 0.51
C ALA A 38 -12.39 2.13 -0.77
N THR A 39 -11.97 1.64 -1.95
CA THR A 39 -12.68 1.89 -3.22
C THR A 39 -14.03 1.17 -3.30
N LEU A 40 -14.26 0.15 -2.47
CA LEU A 40 -15.51 -0.60 -2.37
C LEU A 40 -16.46 -0.04 -1.28
N CYS A 41 -16.26 1.22 -0.87
CA CYS A 41 -17.05 1.91 0.16
C CYS A 41 -16.99 1.25 1.56
N ALA A 42 -15.96 0.45 1.86
CA ALA A 42 -15.68 0.01 3.22
C ALA A 42 -14.98 1.14 4.00
N HIS A 43 -15.28 1.29 5.28
CA HIS A 43 -14.46 2.12 6.15
C HIS A 43 -13.24 1.32 6.59
N VAL A 44 -12.05 1.73 6.19
CA VAL A 44 -10.82 0.93 6.32
C VAL A 44 -9.80 1.62 7.21
N ASN A 45 -9.29 0.89 8.20
CA ASN A 45 -8.11 1.29 8.97
C ASN A 45 -6.94 0.35 8.64
N VAL A 46 -5.82 0.90 8.21
CA VAL A 46 -4.57 0.16 8.01
C VAL A 46 -3.65 0.43 9.19
N VAL A 47 -3.30 -0.62 9.93
CA VAL A 47 -2.37 -0.57 11.06
C VAL A 47 -1.04 -1.15 10.58
N THR A 48 0.01 -0.32 10.62
CA THR A 48 1.32 -0.67 10.10
C THR A 48 2.44 -0.08 10.94
N VAL A 49 3.67 -0.54 10.69
CA VAL A 49 4.90 0.01 11.25
C VAL A 49 5.79 0.40 10.08
N ALA A 50 6.23 1.65 10.07
CA ALA A 50 7.19 2.17 9.11
C ALA A 50 8.22 3.07 9.84
N PRO A 51 9.44 3.23 9.30
CA PRO A 51 10.39 4.23 9.78
C PRO A 51 9.75 5.64 9.73
N LYS A 52 10.19 6.53 10.62
CA LYS A 52 9.64 7.89 10.76
C LYS A 52 10.26 8.91 9.77
N ASP A 53 11.26 8.49 8.99
CA ASP A 53 12.14 9.36 8.19
C ASP A 53 11.42 10.44 7.36
#